data_AF-A0A8X6T8F1-F1
#
_entry.id   AF-A0A8X6T8F1-F1
#
_cell.length_a   1.000
_cell.length_b   1.000
_cell.length_c   1.000
_cell.angle_alpha   90.00
_cell.angle_beta   90.00
_cell.angle_gamma   90.00
#
_symmetry.space_group_name_H-M   'P 1'
#
loop_
_entity.id
_entity.type
_entity.pdbx_description
1 polymer ?
#
loop_
_entity_poly.entity_id
_entity_poly.type
_entity_poly.pdbx_seq_one_letter_code
_entity_poly.pdbx_strand_id
1 'polypeptide(L)'
;MWYSSLRGKRTHRFNGASGPNLKGTRHSIHDLHTSLVITGSVLYKKEESPRTIDGSVKWVRETFLLSPKKSVHSTARQLQISRPTVHMGLPK
;
A
#
# COMPACT_ATOMS: atom_id res chain seq x y z
N MET A 1 -53.07 26.97 26.66
CA MET A 1 -52.43 26.25 25.54
C MET A 1 -51.43 27.18 24.87
N TRP A 2 -50.14 27.06 25.18
CA TRP A 2 -49.06 27.83 24.54
C TRP A 2 -48.05 26.84 23.94
N TYR A 3 -47.77 27.02 22.65
CA TYR A 3 -46.86 26.19 21.87
C TYR A 3 -45.40 26.55 22.17
N SER A 4 -44.60 25.56 22.58
CA SER A 4 -43.15 25.64 22.62
C SER A 4 -42.58 25.12 21.30
N SER A 5 -42.01 25.99 20.46
CA SER A 5 -41.13 25.55 19.36
C SER A 5 -40.06 26.60 19.09
N LEU A 6 -38.97 26.53 19.86
CA LEU A 6 -37.76 27.31 19.59
C LEU A 6 -36.89 26.55 18.60
N ARG A 7 -36.92 27.02 17.36
CA ARG A 7 -35.97 26.70 16.30
C ARG A 7 -34.55 27.12 16.69
N GLY A 8 -33.60 26.25 16.37
CA GLY A 8 -32.31 26.65 15.82
C GLY A 8 -31.14 26.65 16.80
N LYS A 9 -30.37 25.55 16.82
CA LYS A 9 -28.93 25.64 17.04
C LYS A 9 -28.21 24.92 15.89
N ARG A 10 -27.70 25.73 14.96
CA ARG A 10 -26.69 25.37 13.96
C ARG A 10 -25.49 24.80 14.71
N THR A 11 -25.27 23.49 14.62
CA THR A 11 -23.97 22.93 14.96
C THR A 11 -23.03 23.18 13.79
N HIS A 12 -21.95 23.90 14.09
CA HIS A 12 -20.83 24.15 13.20
C HIS A 12 -20.37 22.83 12.57
N ARG A 13 -20.49 22.72 11.24
CA ARG A 13 -19.84 21.65 10.48
C ARG A 13 -18.34 21.93 10.55
N PHE A 14 -17.61 21.09 11.28
CA PHE A 14 -16.16 21.01 11.16
C PHE A 14 -15.84 20.46 9.75
N ASN A 15 -15.68 21.36 8.78
CA ASN A 15 -14.94 21.07 7.56
C ASN A 15 -13.46 21.24 7.90
N GLY A 16 -12.87 20.18 8.45
CA GLY A 16 -11.46 20.12 8.81
C GLY A 16 -10.74 19.05 8.01
N ALA A 17 -10.00 19.51 7.01
CA ALA A 17 -8.82 18.87 6.41
C ALA A 17 -8.96 17.44 5.84
N SER A 18 -8.85 17.39 4.52
CA SER A 18 -8.38 16.26 3.72
C SER A 18 -7.16 15.55 4.33
N GLY A 19 -7.41 14.48 5.08
CA GLY A 19 -6.46 13.39 5.35
C GLY A 19 -6.60 12.26 4.32
N PRO A 20 -5.66 11.29 4.30
CA PRO A 20 -5.59 10.27 3.25
C PRO A 20 -6.93 9.55 3.11
N ASN A 21 -7.36 9.44 1.85
CA ASN A 21 -8.65 8.94 1.40
C ASN A 21 -8.79 7.43 1.71
N LEU A 22 -8.99 7.08 2.98
CA LEU A 22 -9.51 5.79 3.39
C LEU A 22 -11.02 5.88 3.22
N LYS A 23 -11.52 5.51 2.03
CA LYS A 23 -12.93 5.17 1.85
C LYS A 23 -13.23 4.04 2.83
N GLY A 24 -13.73 4.41 4.01
CA GLY A 24 -13.77 3.54 5.17
C GLY A 24 -14.69 2.35 4.95
N THR A 25 -14.09 1.19 4.77
CA THR A 25 -14.72 -0.09 5.10
C THR A 25 -15.04 0.00 6.60
N ARG A 26 -16.32 0.12 6.97
CA ARG A 26 -16.73 0.08 8.38
C ARG A 26 -16.49 -1.33 8.90
N HIS A 27 -15.33 -1.56 9.52
CA HIS A 27 -15.05 -2.82 10.19
C HIS A 27 -15.90 -2.94 11.46
N SER A 28 -16.41 -4.14 11.73
CA SER A 28 -17.10 -4.40 12.99
C SER A 28 -16.10 -4.29 14.13
N ILE A 29 -16.55 -3.84 15.30
CA ILE A 29 -15.76 -3.84 16.54
C ILE A 29 -15.20 -5.24 16.81
N HIS A 30 -15.97 -6.27 16.44
CA HIS A 30 -15.56 -7.67 16.53
C HIS A 30 -14.29 -7.96 15.70
N ASP A 31 -14.17 -7.43 14.48
CA ASP A 31 -13.04 -7.70 13.59
C ASP A 31 -11.75 -7.01 14.06
N LEU A 32 -11.89 -5.83 14.68
CA LEU A 32 -10.76 -5.11 15.27
C LEU A 32 -10.29 -5.80 16.56
N HIS A 33 -11.23 -6.33 17.35
CA HIS A 33 -10.90 -7.09 18.56
C HIS A 33 -10.19 -8.40 18.21
N THR A 34 -10.68 -9.15 17.22
CA THR A 34 -10.01 -10.38 16.77
C THR A 34 -8.63 -10.09 16.20
N SER A 35 -8.45 -9.04 15.39
CA SER A 35 -7.13 -8.67 14.87
C SER A 35 -6.15 -8.30 16.00
N LEU A 36 -6.62 -7.58 17.02
CA LEU A 36 -5.81 -7.23 18.19
C LEU A 36 -5.40 -8.45 19.00
N VAL A 37 -6.32 -9.37 19.26
CA VAL A 37 -6.04 -10.61 20.02
C VAL A 37 -5.05 -11.50 19.25
N ILE A 38 -5.22 -11.63 17.94
CA ILE A 38 -4.40 -12.53 17.12
C ILE A 38 -3.02 -11.94 16.82
N THR A 39 -2.97 -10.67 16.40
CA THR A 39 -1.74 -10.06 15.87
C THR A 39 -1.08 -9.08 16.83
N GLY A 40 -1.76 -8.70 17.92
CA GLY A 40 -1.32 -7.62 18.81
C GLY A 40 -1.51 -6.22 18.20
N SER A 41 -2.18 -6.11 17.05
CA SER A 41 -2.35 -4.83 16.34
C SER A 41 -3.72 -4.71 15.68
N VAL A 42 -4.25 -3.48 15.72
CA VAL A 42 -5.45 -3.08 14.96
C VAL A 42 -5.06 -2.49 13.59
N LEU A 43 -3.76 -2.29 13.36
CA LEU A 43 -3.25 -1.72 12.12
C LEU A 43 -3.39 -2.73 10.98
N TYR A 44 -4.00 -2.28 9.89
CA TYR A 44 -4.04 -3.04 8.66
C TYR A 44 -2.63 -3.22 8.11
N LYS A 45 -2.14 -4.46 8.06
CA LYS A 45 -0.96 -4.78 7.25
C LYS A 45 -1.38 -4.63 5.80
N LYS A 46 -0.83 -3.62 5.12
CA LYS A 46 -0.93 -3.54 3.67
C LYS A 46 -0.27 -4.79 3.11
N GLU A 47 -1.08 -5.75 2.66
CA GLU A 47 -0.58 -6.90 1.92
C GLU A 47 -0.04 -6.39 0.59
N GLU A 48 1.21 -5.95 0.59
CA GLU A 48 1.99 -5.90 -0.64
C GLU A 48 2.28 -7.36 -0.98
N SER A 49 1.34 -7.98 -1.68
CA SER A 49 1.59 -9.18 -2.46
C SER A 49 2.94 -8.94 -3.17
N PRO A 50 3.99 -9.72 -2.84
CA PRO A 50 5.21 -9.64 -3.62
C PRO A 50 4.79 -9.99 -5.03
N ARG A 51 4.86 -9.01 -5.95
CA ARG A 51 4.62 -9.26 -7.36
C ARG A 51 5.51 -10.45 -7.70
N THR A 52 4.90 -11.58 -8.00
CA THR A 52 5.59 -12.84 -8.29
C THR A 52 6.25 -12.67 -9.66
N ILE A 53 7.40 -12.01 -9.67
CA ILE A 53 8.23 -11.83 -10.85
C ILE A 53 9.46 -12.74 -10.73
N ASP A 54 9.24 -14.01 -10.39
CA ASP A 54 10.33 -14.91 -10.00
C ASP A 54 11.26 -15.23 -11.19
N GLY A 55 10.67 -15.49 -12.36
CA GLY A 55 11.43 -15.83 -13.57
C GLY A 55 12.34 -14.71 -14.09
N SER A 56 11.84 -13.47 -14.19
CA SER A 56 12.65 -12.38 -14.75
C SER A 56 13.69 -11.86 -13.76
N VAL A 57 13.40 -11.90 -12.45
CA VAL A 57 14.36 -11.51 -11.42
C VAL A 57 15.55 -12.47 -11.40
N LYS A 58 15.31 -13.77 -11.64
CA LYS A 58 16.38 -14.76 -11.78
C LYS A 58 17.32 -14.43 -12.95
N TRP A 59 16.77 -14.14 -14.14
CA TRP A 59 17.59 -13.77 -15.31
C TRP A 59 18.36 -12.46 -15.11
N VAL A 60 17.79 -11.50 -14.40
CA VAL A 60 18.50 -10.27 -14.00
C VAL A 60 19.70 -10.63 -13.13
N ARG A 61 19.50 -11.46 -12.09
CA ARG A 61 20.61 -11.89 -11.22
C ARG A 61 21.71 -12.59 -12.01
N GLU A 62 21.35 -13.53 -12.87
CA GLU A 62 22.31 -14.26 -13.72
C GLU A 62 23.10 -13.32 -14.64
N THR A 63 22.45 -12.32 -15.26
CA THR A 63 23.15 -11.36 -16.12
C THR A 63 24.12 -10.46 -15.36
N PHE A 64 23.78 -10.06 -14.14
CA PHE A 64 24.67 -9.26 -13.28
C PHE A 64 25.81 -10.10 -12.65
N LEU A 65 25.58 -11.40 -12.42
CA LEU A 65 26.67 -12.32 -12.03
C LEU A 65 27.73 -12.43 -13.13
N LEU A 66 27.31 -12.53 -14.39
CA LEU A 66 28.22 -12.60 -15.53
C LEU A 66 28.92 -11.26 -15.82
N SER A 67 28.29 -10.14 -15.49
CA SER A 67 28.85 -8.82 -15.74
C SER A 67 28.36 -7.79 -14.72
N PRO A 68 29.07 -7.65 -13.58
CA PRO A 68 28.65 -6.79 -12.48
C PRO A 68 28.60 -5.31 -12.84
N LYS A 69 29.37 -4.90 -13.86
CA LYS A 69 29.50 -3.52 -14.32
C LYS A 69 28.47 -3.12 -15.39
N LYS A 70 27.57 -4.03 -15.80
CA LYS A 70 26.52 -3.70 -16.77
C LYS A 70 25.56 -2.66 -16.18
N SER A 71 25.06 -1.77 -17.04
CA SER A 71 24.07 -0.78 -16.61
C SER A 71 22.68 -1.42 -16.52
N VAL A 72 21.84 -0.91 -15.62
CA VAL A 72 20.41 -1.27 -15.56
C VAL A 72 19.71 -1.04 -16.89
N HIS A 73 20.07 0.03 -17.62
CA HIS A 73 19.46 0.35 -18.91
C HIS A 73 19.78 -0.70 -19.97
N SER A 74 21.04 -1.14 -20.07
CA SER A 74 21.46 -2.20 -21.00
C SER A 74 20.78 -3.53 -20.67
N THR A 75 20.70 -3.90 -19.40
CA THR A 75 20.07 -5.17 -18.98
C THR A 75 18.56 -5.16 -19.25
N ALA A 76 17.88 -4.04 -18.99
CA ALA A 76 16.47 -3.87 -19.31
C ALA A 76 16.18 -4.05 -20.81
N ARG A 77 17.02 -3.47 -21.68
CA ARG A 77 16.91 -3.66 -23.14
C ARG A 77 17.19 -5.10 -23.56
N GLN A 78 18.23 -5.71 -23.01
CA GLN A 78 18.64 -7.08 -23.36
C GLN A 78 17.56 -8.11 -23.01
N LEU A 79 16.96 -7.98 -21.82
CA LEU A 79 15.95 -8.91 -21.32
C LEU A 79 14.51 -8.50 -21.68
N GLN A 80 14.32 -7.38 -22.39
CA GLN A 80 13.01 -6.81 -22.73
C GLN A 80 12.08 -6.63 -21.52
N ILE A 81 12.65 -6.25 -20.37
CA ILE A 81 11.92 -6.04 -19.12
C ILE A 81 11.98 -4.58 -18.68
N SER A 82 11.04 -4.21 -17.82
CA SER A 82 11.00 -2.85 -17.28
C SER A 82 12.20 -2.58 -16.36
N ARG A 83 12.72 -1.34 -16.40
CA ARG A 83 13.80 -0.88 -15.49
C ARG A 83 13.49 -1.13 -14.01
N PRO A 84 12.27 -0.88 -13.47
CA PRO A 84 12.00 -1.19 -12.07
C PRO A 84 12.12 -2.69 -11.77
N THR A 85 11.74 -3.58 -12.70
CA THR A 85 11.94 -5.03 -12.54
C THR A 85 13.42 -5.40 -12.42
N VAL A 86 14.31 -4.72 -13.16
CA VAL A 86 15.76 -4.92 -13.04
C VAL A 86 16.25 -4.49 -11.66
N HIS A 87 15.78 -3.35 -11.15
CA HIS A 87 16.13 -2.91 -9.79
C HIS A 87 15.68 -3.88 -8.70
N MET A 88 14.55 -4.57 -8.88
CA MET A 88 14.09 -5.62 -7.95
C MET A 88 15.02 -6.84 -7.92
N GLY A 89 15.74 -7.10 -9.01
CA GLY A 89 16.65 -8.25 -9.11
C GLY A 89 18.09 -7.98 -8.68
N LEU A 90 18.46 -6.72 -8.44
CA LEU A 90 19.78 -6.39 -7.93
C LEU A 90 19.95 -6.86 -6.48
N PRO A 91 21.13 -7.36 -6.10
CA PRO A 91 21.45 -7.56 -4.70
C PRO A 91 21.35 -6.22 -3.96
N LYS A 92 20.72 -6.22 -2.78
CA LYS A 92 20.66 -5.06 -1.89
C LYS A 92 21.93 -4.95 -1.07
#